data_AF-A0A936BWA3-F1
#
_entry.id   AF-A0A936BWA3-F1
#
_cell.length_a   1.000
_cell.length_b   1.000
_cell.length_c   1.000
_cell.angle_alpha   90.00
_cell.angle_beta   90.00
_cell.angle_gamma   90.00
#
_symmetry.space_group_name_H-M   'P 1'
#
loop_
_entity.id
_entity.type
_entity.pdbx_description
1 polymer ?
#
loop_
_entity_poly.entity_id
_entity_poly.type
_entity_poly.pdbx_seq_one_letter_code
_entity_poly.pdbx_strand_id
1 'polypeptide(L)'
;MFLRDGHRCACGRHRRDLGPRERLTRDHLVPRARGGPDTWLNVVTACSTCNHHKDDRLAEELGRVPMVTPWVPTRGELVARRLTEKR
;
A
#
# COMPACT_ATOMS: atom_id res chain seq x y z
N MET A 1 -0.50 -8.06 2.42
CA MET A 1 -0.14 -6.69 2.00
C MET A 1 -0.10 -5.73 3.17
N PHE A 2 -1.21 -5.41 3.85
CA PHE A 2 -1.19 -4.39 4.92
C PHE A 2 -0.12 -4.63 5.99
N LEU A 3 0.03 -5.87 6.44
CA LEU A 3 1.10 -6.27 7.37
C LEU A 3 2.51 -6.18 6.76
N ARG A 4 2.66 -6.49 5.46
CA ARG A 4 3.93 -6.35 4.73
C ARG A 4 4.37 -4.89 4.78
N ASP A 5 3.45 -3.98 4.50
CA ASP A 5 3.70 -2.53 4.45
C ASP A 5 3.60 -1.86 5.84
N GLY A 6 3.54 -2.65 6.93
CA GLY A 6 3.50 -2.14 8.30
C GLY A 6 2.31 -1.23 8.60
N HIS A 7 1.16 -1.51 8.00
CA HIS A 7 -0.06 -0.71 8.10
C HIS A 7 0.14 0.77 7.73
N ARG A 8 1.06 1.06 6.79
CA ARG A 8 1.31 2.39 6.25
C ARG A 8 0.81 2.51 4.82
N CYS A 9 0.20 3.65 4.52
CA CYS A 9 -0.06 4.07 3.14
C CYS A 9 1.27 4.24 2.38
N ALA A 10 1.25 4.11 1.06
CA ALA A 10 2.35 4.46 0.17
C ALA A 10 2.82 5.92 0.33
N CYS A 11 2.00 6.82 0.90
CA CYS A 11 2.42 8.18 1.29
C CYS A 11 2.98 8.27 2.73
N GLY A 12 3.26 7.15 3.40
CA GLY A 12 3.91 7.08 4.72
C GLY A 12 2.98 7.17 5.93
N ARG A 13 1.77 7.71 5.77
CA ARG A 13 0.78 7.79 6.86
C ARG A 13 0.46 6.40 7.40
N HIS A 14 0.60 6.20 8.72
CA HIS A 14 0.20 4.97 9.38
C HIS A 14 -1.32 4.94 9.56
N ARG A 15 -1.92 3.74 9.71
CA ARG A 15 -3.36 3.57 9.96
C ARG A 15 -3.88 4.45 11.10
N ARG A 16 -3.06 4.67 12.13
CA ARG A 16 -3.40 5.49 13.31
C ARG A 16 -3.48 6.99 13.01
N ASP A 17 -2.87 7.43 11.91
CA ASP A 17 -2.82 8.84 11.48
C ASP A 17 -3.93 9.16 10.47
N LEU A 18 -4.84 8.20 10.20
CA LEU A 18 -5.95 8.35 9.26
C LEU A 18 -7.15 8.98 9.94
N GLY A 19 -7.89 9.82 9.20
CA GLY A 19 -9.14 10.39 9.70
C GLY A 19 -10.26 9.35 9.88
N PRO A 20 -11.35 9.68 10.59
CA PRO A 20 -12.41 8.73 10.95
C PRO A 20 -13.09 8.00 9.77
N ARG A 21 -13.09 8.60 8.57
CA ARG A 21 -13.67 8.04 7.35
C ARG A 21 -12.64 7.45 6.40
N GLU A 22 -11.35 7.60 6.71
CA GLU A 22 -10.27 7.06 5.92
C GLU A 22 -9.95 5.63 6.37
N ARG A 23 -9.58 4.78 5.41
CA ARG A 23 -9.16 3.40 5.69
C ARG A 23 -8.01 3.00 4.80
N LEU A 24 -7.26 1.98 5.21
CA LEU A 24 -6.30 1.34 4.31
C LEU A 24 -7.04 0.49 3.27
N THR A 25 -6.56 0.57 2.04
CA THR A 25 -7.05 -0.12 0.85
C THR A 25 -5.87 -0.72 0.10
N ARG A 26 -6.16 -1.68 -0.77
CA ARG A 26 -5.20 -2.18 -1.76
C ARG A 26 -5.19 -1.23 -2.96
N ASP A 27 -4.02 -0.77 -3.35
CA ASP A 27 -3.78 0.03 -4.55
C ASP A 27 -2.80 -0.69 -5.48
N HIS A 28 -2.99 -0.53 -6.79
CA HIS A 28 -2.14 -1.10 -7.82
C HIS A 28 -1.22 0.00 -8.37
N LEU A 29 0.10 -0.21 -8.36
CA LEU A 29 1.09 0.74 -8.89
C LEU A 29 0.78 1.05 -10.36
N VAL A 30 0.72 0.02 -11.19
CA VAL A 30 0.08 0.07 -12.50
C VAL A 30 -1.40 -0.30 -12.31
N PRO A 31 -2.35 0.62 -12.54
CA PRO A 31 -3.76 0.37 -12.29
C PRO A 31 -4.32 -0.74 -13.19
N ARG A 32 -5.31 -1.49 -12.67
CA ARG A 32 -5.97 -2.59 -13.41
C ARG A 32 -6.59 -2.13 -14.73
N ALA A 33 -7.16 -0.93 -14.76
CA ALA A 33 -7.72 -0.33 -15.98
C ALA A 33 -6.67 -0.12 -17.08
N ARG A 34 -5.38 -0.06 -16.72
CA ARG A 34 -4.24 0.05 -17.64
C ARG A 34 -3.49 -1.28 -17.80
N GLY A 35 -4.13 -2.41 -17.49
CA GLY A 35 -3.53 -3.74 -17.65
C GLY A 35 -2.57 -4.17 -16.55
N GLY A 36 -2.52 -3.43 -15.43
CA GLY A 36 -1.66 -3.78 -14.31
C GLY A 36 -2.04 -5.11 -13.64
N PRO A 37 -1.07 -6.00 -13.35
CA PRO A 37 -1.36 -7.33 -12.82
C PRO A 37 -1.73 -7.30 -11.32
N ASP A 38 -2.52 -8.25 -10.84
CA ASP A 38 -2.82 -8.40 -9.41
C ASP A 38 -1.74 -9.26 -8.72
N THR A 39 -0.52 -8.73 -8.61
CA THR A 39 0.63 -9.42 -8.03
C THR A 39 1.21 -8.65 -6.85
N TRP A 40 1.92 -9.35 -5.97
CA TRP A 40 2.61 -8.72 -4.83
C TRP A 40 3.50 -7.54 -5.22
N LEU A 41 4.16 -7.61 -6.38
CA LEU A 41 5.06 -6.58 -6.90
C LEU A 41 4.33 -5.38 -7.50
N ASN A 42 3.04 -5.50 -7.81
CA ASN A 42 2.24 -4.40 -8.35
C ASN A 42 1.25 -3.83 -7.32
N VAL A 43 1.10 -4.43 -6.14
CA VAL A 43 0.14 -3.94 -5.14
C VAL A 43 0.82 -3.37 -3.91
N VAL A 44 0.36 -2.20 -3.47
CA VAL A 44 0.81 -1.51 -2.24
C VAL A 44 -0.36 -1.06 -1.38
N THR A 45 -0.12 -0.95 -0.08
CA THR A 45 -1.10 -0.39 0.85
C THR A 45 -1.25 1.10 0.58
N ALA A 46 -2.47 1.58 0.39
CA ALA A 46 -2.78 3.00 0.29
C ALA A 46 -3.93 3.36 1.22
N CYS A 47 -4.02 4.60 1.69
CA CYS A 47 -5.26 5.06 2.30
C CYS A 47 -6.29 5.37 1.22
N SER A 48 -7.58 5.33 1.56
CA SER A 48 -8.68 5.59 0.63
C SER A 48 -8.54 6.93 -0.10
N THR A 49 -8.03 7.97 0.56
CA THR A 49 -7.80 9.28 -0.05
C THR A 49 -6.70 9.26 -1.11
N CYS A 50 -5.55 8.63 -0.80
CA CYS A 50 -4.47 8.49 -1.77
C CYS A 50 -4.87 7.59 -2.93
N ASN A 51 -5.52 6.47 -2.64
CA ASN A 51 -5.99 5.53 -3.65
C ASN A 51 -7.02 6.17 -4.59
N HIS A 52 -8.00 6.89 -4.04
CA HIS A 52 -9.00 7.62 -4.83
C HIS A 52 -8.37 8.77 -5.63
N HIS A 53 -7.41 9.49 -5.05
CA HIS A 53 -6.69 10.53 -5.77
C HIS A 53 -5.80 9.94 -6.88
N LYS A 54 -5.23 8.74 -6.70
CA LYS A 54 -4.47 8.06 -7.76
C LYS A 54 -5.40 7.65 -8.91
N ASP A 55 -6.52 7.05 -8.56
CA ASP A 55 -7.50 6.51 -9.52
C ASP A 55 -6.81 5.58 -10.53
N ASP A 56 -6.99 5.81 -11.82
CA ASP A 56 -6.37 5.04 -12.89
C ASP A 56 -5.00 5.58 -13.33
N ARG A 57 -4.41 6.54 -12.59
CA ARG A 57 -3.12 7.16 -12.94
C ARG A 57 -1.93 6.40 -12.36
N LEU A 58 -0.76 6.55 -12.97
CA LEU A 58 0.53 6.14 -12.41
C LEU A 58 0.97 7.14 -11.33
N ALA A 59 1.84 6.71 -10.42
CA ALA A 59 2.31 7.60 -9.35
C ALA A 59 3.13 8.76 -9.91
N GLU A 60 3.90 8.48 -10.97
CA GLU A 60 4.74 9.39 -11.74
C GLU A 60 3.91 10.49 -12.40
N GLU A 61 2.69 10.18 -12.90
CA GLU A 61 1.76 11.16 -13.48
C GLU A 61 1.26 12.18 -12.45
N LEU A 62 1.43 11.89 -11.15
CA LEU A 62 1.07 12.78 -10.04
C LEU A 62 2.28 13.46 -9.42
N GLY A 63 3.49 13.22 -9.94
CA GLY A 63 4.74 13.67 -9.32
C GLY A 63 4.93 13.06 -7.93
N ARG A 64 4.43 11.85 -7.69
CA ARG A 64 4.54 11.16 -6.40
C ARG A 64 5.35 9.88 -6.56
N VAL A 65 6.19 9.59 -5.57
CA VAL A 65 6.90 8.30 -5.47
C VAL A 65 6.32 7.55 -4.27
N PRO A 66 5.88 6.29 -4.43
CA PRO A 66 5.50 5.45 -3.30
C PRO A 66 6.68 5.32 -2.32
N MET A 67 6.46 5.63 -1.05
CA MET A 67 7.43 5.39 0.03
C MET A 67 7.46 3.93 0.49
N VAL A 68 6.97 3.03 -0.35
CA VAL A 68 6.96 1.59 -0.11
C VAL A 68 7.35 0.89 -1.40
N THR A 69 8.39 0.08 -1.33
CA THR A 69 8.77 -0.83 -2.41
C THR A 69 8.06 -2.16 -2.18
N PRO A 70 7.16 -2.60 -3.07
CA PRO A 70 6.50 -3.88 -2.91
C PRO A 70 7.48 -5.05 -3.11
N TRP A 71 7.33 -6.09 -2.30
CA TRP A 71 8.02 -7.37 -2.48
C TRP A 71 7.05 -8.54 -2.25
N VAL A 72 7.49 -9.75 -2.61
CA VAL A 72 6.81 -11.01 -2.28
C VAL A 72 7.29 -11.44 -0.89
N PRO A 73 6.49 -11.31 0.17
CA PRO A 73 6.95 -11.66 1.50
C PRO A 73 6.93 -13.17 1.70
N THR A 74 7.90 -13.70 2.44
CA THR A 74 7.83 -15.08 2.92
C THR A 74 6.86 -15.20 4.09
N ARG A 75 6.40 -16.42 4.38
CA ARG A 75 5.58 -16.68 5.57
C ARG A 75 6.32 -16.27 6.86
N GLY A 76 7.61 -16.57 6.95
CA GLY A 76 8.45 -16.23 8.10
C GLY A 76 8.53 -14.72 8.35
N GLU A 77 8.71 -13.93 7.28
CA GLU A 77 8.72 -12.47 7.35
C GLU A 77 7.39 -11.91 7.87
N LEU A 78 6.25 -12.43 7.38
CA LEU A 78 4.93 -11.99 7.84
C LEU A 78 4.70 -12.35 9.31
N VAL A 79 5.13 -13.55 9.74
CA VAL A 79 5.04 -13.96 11.14
C VAL A 79 5.90 -13.05 12.02
N ALA A 80 7.17 -12.82 11.65
CA ALA A 80 8.07 -11.95 12.38
C ALA A 80 7.50 -10.53 12.53
N ARG A 81 6.99 -9.94 11.43
CA ARG A 81 6.34 -8.62 11.46
C ARG A 81 5.13 -8.57 12.39
N ARG A 82 4.27 -9.58 12.38
CA ARG A 82 3.10 -9.64 13.27
C ARG A 82 3.50 -9.74 14.74
N LEU A 83 4.61 -10.42 15.05
CA LEU A 83 5.12 -10.49 16.42
C LEU A 83 5.71 -9.15 16.88
N THR A 84 6.38 -8.42 16.00
CA THR A 84 6.92 -7.08 16.32
C THR A 84 5.84 -6.03 16.53
N GLU A 85 4.69 -6.10 15.84
CA GLU A 85 3.58 -5.14 16.00
C GLU A 85 2.77 -5.34 17.30
N LYS A 86 2.90 -6.50 17.96
CA LYS A 86 2.21 -6.80 19.23
C LYS A 86 3.01 -6.36 20.46
N ARG A 87 4.25 -5.92 20.27
CA ARG A 87 5.12 -5.37 21.33
C ARG A 87 5.00 -3.87 21.33
#